data_AF-A0A498Q3J1-F1
#
_entry.id   AF-A0A498Q3J1-F1
#
_cell.length_a   1.000
_cell.length_b   1.000
_cell.length_c   1.000
_cell.angle_alpha   90.00
_cell.angle_beta   90.00
_cell.angle_gamma   90.00
#
_symmetry.space_group_name_H-M   'P 1'
#
loop_
_entity.id
_entity.type
_entity.pdbx_description
1 polymer ?
#
loop_
_entity_poly.entity_id
_entity_poly.type
_entity_poly.pdbx_seq_one_letter_code
_entity_poly.pdbx_strand_id
1 'polypeptide(L)'
;MKISSRFRLSKVTAACWRWEGDIAFLVLVLASMAGLKNYVKRWRAALHVSVSALIVAILGLAITPAAHAAAATATLAVEHTWQTGFIARFTITNSSMVPLTDWKLEFDMPAGQSVLHTWNSTVTQSGTHYILTPANWNRAIAPGGSATGGFRGVLSGSYSPPSNCLFNGQYPCS
;
A
#
# COMPACT_ATOMS: atom_id res chain seq x y z
N MET A 1 51.09 -63.76 35.37
CA MET A 1 51.34 -63.44 36.80
C MET A 1 51.82 -61.98 36.85
N LYS A 2 51.11 -61.14 37.63
CA LYS A 2 51.27 -59.67 37.77
C LYS A 2 52.71 -59.28 38.10
N ILE A 3 53.17 -58.09 37.67
CA ILE A 3 53.80 -57.07 38.53
C ILE A 3 53.97 -55.75 37.76
N SER A 4 53.50 -54.68 38.39
CA SER A 4 53.63 -53.27 38.05
C SER A 4 54.87 -52.71 38.74
N SER A 5 55.63 -51.82 38.09
CA SER A 5 56.32 -50.74 38.80
C SER A 5 56.91 -49.72 37.81
N ARG A 6 56.42 -48.48 37.89
CA ARG A 6 57.13 -47.29 37.39
C ARG A 6 58.26 -46.94 38.35
N PHE A 7 59.41 -46.50 37.84
CA PHE A 7 60.37 -45.70 38.60
C PHE A 7 61.01 -44.62 37.70
N ARG A 8 61.52 -43.57 38.36
CA ARG A 8 61.57 -42.17 37.93
C ARG A 8 63.01 -41.71 37.59
N LEU A 9 63.10 -40.81 36.60
CA LEU A 9 64.12 -39.81 36.20
C LEU A 9 65.62 -39.92 36.62
N SER A 10 66.49 -39.61 35.65
CA SER A 10 67.62 -38.65 35.77
C SER A 10 68.03 -38.18 34.34
N LYS A 11 67.99 -36.87 33.98
CA LYS A 11 69.13 -35.91 33.86
C LYS A 11 70.36 -36.50 33.11
N VAL A 12 71.01 -35.90 32.09
CA VAL A 12 71.40 -34.48 31.84
C VAL A 12 72.21 -34.39 30.51
N THR A 13 72.04 -33.29 29.72
CA THR A 13 72.98 -32.61 28.74
C THR A 13 73.69 -33.40 27.61
N ALA A 14 74.12 -32.85 26.46
CA ALA A 14 73.99 -31.55 25.78
C ALA A 14 74.52 -31.68 24.32
N ALA A 15 73.89 -30.91 23.42
CA ALA A 15 74.43 -30.08 22.32
C ALA A 15 75.40 -30.64 21.24
N CYS A 16 75.04 -30.42 19.95
CA CYS A 16 75.91 -29.80 18.92
C CYS A 16 75.18 -29.61 17.56
N TRP A 17 74.99 -28.34 17.17
CA TRP A 17 74.99 -27.69 15.82
C TRP A 17 74.10 -28.25 14.68
N ARG A 18 73.07 -27.53 14.18
CA ARG A 18 73.03 -26.25 13.42
C ARG A 18 73.27 -26.44 11.91
N TRP A 19 72.21 -26.71 11.12
CA TRP A 19 72.13 -26.38 9.67
C TRP A 19 70.74 -26.70 9.05
N GLU A 20 69.63 -26.04 9.46
CA GLU A 20 68.31 -26.30 8.83
C GLU A 20 67.27 -25.14 8.97
N GLY A 21 67.73 -23.91 9.27
CA GLY A 21 66.85 -22.81 9.74
C GLY A 21 66.22 -21.88 8.68
N ASP A 22 66.84 -21.68 7.52
CA ASP A 22 66.47 -20.54 6.64
C ASP A 22 65.40 -20.84 5.58
N ILE A 23 65.25 -22.09 5.13
CA ILE A 23 64.21 -22.45 4.15
C ILE A 23 62.83 -22.59 4.83
N ALA A 24 62.82 -23.08 6.08
CA ALA A 24 61.59 -23.25 6.85
C ALA A 24 60.90 -21.91 7.15
N PHE A 25 61.67 -20.86 7.41
CA PHE A 25 61.12 -19.53 7.73
C PHE A 25 60.48 -18.85 6.52
N LEU A 26 61.08 -18.99 5.33
CA LEU A 26 60.52 -18.47 4.07
C LEU A 26 59.25 -19.22 3.63
N VAL A 27 59.20 -20.54 3.82
CA VAL A 27 58.00 -21.36 3.53
C VAL A 27 56.86 -21.05 4.52
N LEU A 28 57.17 -20.84 5.81
CA LEU A 28 56.17 -20.46 6.82
C LEU A 28 55.57 -19.08 6.58
N VAL A 29 56.37 -18.09 6.17
CA VAL A 29 55.87 -16.73 5.87
C VAL A 29 54.98 -16.73 4.63
N LEU A 30 55.34 -17.46 3.56
CA LEU A 30 54.52 -17.59 2.35
C LEU A 30 53.21 -18.39 2.60
N ALA A 31 53.26 -19.47 3.39
CA ALA A 31 52.08 -20.23 3.80
C ALA A 31 51.12 -19.41 4.68
N SER A 32 51.67 -18.54 5.54
CA SER A 32 50.90 -17.61 6.38
C SER A 32 50.21 -16.53 5.55
N MET A 33 50.87 -16.00 4.50
CA MET A 33 50.26 -15.03 3.58
C MET A 33 49.19 -15.64 2.66
N ALA A 34 49.35 -16.91 2.24
CA ALA A 34 48.33 -17.63 1.49
C ALA A 34 47.12 -18.02 2.35
N GLY A 35 47.35 -18.41 3.61
CA GLY A 35 46.31 -18.70 4.60
C GLY A 35 45.44 -17.50 4.89
N LEU A 36 46.04 -16.31 5.09
CA LEU A 36 45.31 -15.06 5.35
C LEU A 36 44.52 -14.60 4.11
N LYS A 37 45.07 -14.74 2.90
CA LYS A 37 44.35 -14.43 1.64
C LYS A 37 43.13 -15.34 1.43
N ASN A 38 43.25 -16.63 1.73
CA ASN A 38 42.15 -17.59 1.64
C ASN A 38 41.11 -17.39 2.74
N TYR A 39 41.53 -16.95 3.93
CA TYR A 39 40.64 -16.53 5.00
C TYR A 39 39.84 -15.28 4.57
N VAL A 40 40.50 -14.20 4.16
CA VAL A 40 39.82 -12.96 3.72
C VAL A 40 38.91 -13.20 2.49
N LYS A 41 39.27 -14.09 1.56
CA LYS A 41 38.43 -14.45 0.40
C LYS A 41 37.16 -15.21 0.78
N ARG A 42 37.27 -16.17 1.72
CA ARG A 42 36.10 -16.91 2.25
C ARG A 42 35.21 -16.02 3.11
N TRP A 43 35.81 -15.08 3.83
CA TRP A 43 35.08 -14.10 4.64
C TRP A 43 34.39 -13.03 3.78
N ARG A 44 35.00 -12.58 2.68
CA ARG A 44 34.35 -11.70 1.68
C ARG A 44 33.17 -12.39 1.00
N ALA A 45 33.32 -13.66 0.60
CA ALA A 45 32.23 -14.43 0.01
C ALA A 45 31.07 -14.67 1.01
N ALA A 46 31.39 -15.00 2.27
CA ALA A 46 30.39 -15.15 3.33
C ALA A 46 29.65 -13.83 3.63
N LEU A 47 30.36 -12.70 3.66
CA LEU A 47 29.76 -11.36 3.81
C LEU A 47 28.83 -11.02 2.63
N HIS A 48 29.25 -11.28 1.38
CA HIS A 48 28.39 -11.04 0.22
C HIS A 48 27.13 -11.93 0.20
N VAL A 49 27.20 -13.18 0.65
CA VAL A 49 26.02 -14.06 0.74
C VAL A 49 25.06 -13.58 1.84
N SER A 50 25.57 -13.15 3.00
CA SER A 50 24.74 -12.62 4.09
C SER A 50 24.11 -11.26 3.79
N VAL A 51 24.84 -10.34 3.13
CA VAL A 51 24.33 -9.03 2.72
C VAL A 51 23.30 -9.16 1.59
N SER A 52 23.51 -10.10 0.65
CA SER A 52 22.54 -10.35 -0.43
C SER A 52 21.24 -10.99 0.07
N ALA A 53 21.31 -11.89 1.06
CA ALA A 53 20.13 -12.48 1.68
C ALA A 53 19.32 -11.47 2.51
N LEU A 54 19.98 -10.48 3.13
CA LEU A 54 19.28 -9.41 3.87
C LEU A 54 18.58 -8.40 2.95
N ILE A 55 19.14 -8.10 1.77
CA ILE A 55 18.54 -7.17 0.80
C ILE A 55 17.26 -7.74 0.18
N VAL A 56 17.18 -9.06 -0.07
CA VAL A 56 15.97 -9.71 -0.60
C VAL A 56 14.84 -9.77 0.43
N ALA A 57 15.17 -9.86 1.73
CA ALA A 57 14.16 -9.90 2.80
C ALA A 57 13.52 -8.52 3.10
N ILE A 58 14.22 -7.41 2.81
CA ILE A 58 13.72 -6.05 3.08
C ILE A 58 12.89 -5.49 1.91
N LEU A 59 13.13 -5.92 0.66
CA LEU A 59 12.32 -5.49 -0.49
C LEU A 59 10.97 -6.22 -0.65
N GLY A 60 10.72 -7.30 0.11
CA GLY A 60 9.50 -8.10 -0.03
C GLY A 60 8.29 -7.60 0.79
N LEU A 61 8.44 -6.58 1.63
CA LEU A 61 7.48 -6.25 2.70
C LEU A 61 6.55 -5.05 2.44
N ALA A 62 6.55 -4.45 1.24
CA ALA A 62 5.79 -3.19 1.04
C ALA A 62 4.99 -3.12 -0.26
N ILE A 63 4.44 -4.23 -0.74
CA ILE A 63 3.37 -4.20 -1.73
C ILE A 63 2.23 -5.09 -1.23
N THR A 64 1.64 -4.72 -0.09
CA THR A 64 0.23 -5.08 0.11
C THR A 64 -0.50 -4.39 -1.03
N PRO A 65 -1.20 -5.11 -1.94
CA PRO A 65 -2.16 -4.43 -2.78
C PRO A 65 -3.06 -3.67 -1.82
N ALA A 66 -3.16 -2.35 -1.99
CA ALA A 66 -4.29 -1.64 -1.43
C ALA A 66 -5.50 -2.33 -2.07
N ALA A 67 -6.12 -3.25 -1.33
CA ALA A 67 -7.43 -3.74 -1.65
C ALA A 67 -8.26 -2.47 -1.65
N HIS A 68 -8.47 -1.89 -2.83
CA HIS A 68 -9.54 -0.95 -3.04
C HIS A 68 -10.77 -1.78 -2.71
N ALA A 69 -11.20 -1.70 -1.45
CA ALA A 69 -12.52 -2.17 -1.05
C ALA A 69 -13.43 -1.61 -2.11
N ALA A 70 -14.11 -2.48 -2.87
CA ALA A 70 -14.91 -2.12 -4.02
C ALA A 70 -15.74 -0.89 -3.63
N ALA A 71 -15.32 0.27 -4.13
CA ALA A 71 -15.76 1.53 -3.58
C ALA A 71 -17.19 1.75 -4.05
N ALA A 72 -18.05 2.26 -3.17
CA ALA A 72 -19.36 2.67 -3.62
C ALA A 72 -19.20 3.72 -4.73
N THR A 73 -19.95 3.55 -5.82
CA THR A 73 -19.92 4.44 -6.97
C THR A 73 -21.19 5.28 -7.01
N ALA A 74 -21.08 6.48 -7.53
CA ALA A 74 -22.23 7.35 -7.76
C ALA A 74 -22.26 7.81 -9.22
N THR A 75 -23.45 7.81 -9.79
CA THR A 75 -23.70 8.37 -11.11
C THR A 75 -24.68 9.53 -10.99
N LEU A 76 -24.47 10.59 -11.76
CA LEU A 76 -25.38 11.74 -11.82
C LEU A 76 -25.61 12.10 -13.28
N ALA A 77 -26.81 11.83 -13.77
CA ALA A 77 -27.17 12.03 -15.17
C ALA A 77 -28.42 12.89 -15.30
N VAL A 78 -28.46 13.71 -16.36
CA VAL A 78 -29.66 14.46 -16.72
C VAL A 78 -30.44 13.72 -17.79
N GLU A 79 -31.73 13.56 -17.53
CA GLU A 79 -32.61 12.69 -18.32
C GLU A 79 -33.46 13.48 -19.29
N HIS A 80 -33.95 14.61 -18.80
CA HIS A 80 -34.85 15.48 -19.54
C HIS A 80 -34.44 16.92 -19.30
N THR A 81 -34.35 17.68 -20.38
CA THR A 81 -34.17 19.12 -20.36
C THR A 81 -35.24 19.75 -21.23
N TRP A 82 -35.74 20.90 -20.81
CA TRP A 82 -36.65 21.74 -21.58
C TRP A 82 -36.31 23.21 -21.31
N GLN A 83 -37.04 24.14 -21.94
CA GLN A 83 -36.67 25.56 -21.93
C GLN A 83 -36.51 26.19 -20.55
N THR A 84 -37.21 25.70 -19.53
CA THR A 84 -37.27 26.33 -18.19
C THR A 84 -36.83 25.41 -17.07
N GLY A 85 -36.39 24.19 -17.37
CA GLY A 85 -36.00 23.24 -16.33
C GLY A 85 -35.44 21.93 -16.85
N PHE A 86 -35.08 21.08 -15.91
CA PHE A 86 -34.50 19.77 -16.18
C PHE A 86 -34.83 18.77 -15.07
N ILE A 87 -34.69 17.49 -15.38
CA ILE A 87 -34.74 16.38 -14.43
C ILE A 87 -33.40 15.65 -14.46
N ALA A 88 -32.79 15.53 -13.29
CA ALA A 88 -31.59 14.74 -13.07
C ALA A 88 -31.90 13.52 -12.20
N ARG A 89 -31.29 12.38 -12.51
CA ARG A 89 -31.30 11.19 -11.66
C ARG A 89 -29.90 10.89 -11.16
N PHE A 90 -29.82 10.44 -9.91
CA PHE A 90 -28.60 9.88 -9.35
C PHE A 90 -28.80 8.41 -9.00
N THR A 91 -27.74 7.63 -9.13
CA THR A 91 -27.67 6.24 -8.67
C THR A 91 -26.42 6.05 -7.85
N ILE A 92 -26.58 5.55 -6.62
CA ILE A 92 -25.47 5.20 -5.74
C ILE A 92 -25.47 3.69 -5.60
N THR A 93 -24.37 3.05 -5.93
CA THR A 93 -24.23 1.59 -5.89
C THR A 93 -23.15 1.21 -4.89
N ASN A 94 -23.51 0.43 -3.88
CA ASN A 94 -22.56 -0.09 -2.92
C ASN A 94 -21.95 -1.40 -3.44
N SER A 95 -20.77 -1.31 -4.04
CA SER A 95 -20.04 -2.51 -4.50
C SER A 95 -19.23 -3.19 -3.39
N SER A 96 -19.18 -2.60 -2.19
CA SER A 96 -18.40 -3.11 -1.07
C SER A 96 -19.13 -4.23 -0.31
N MET A 97 -18.39 -4.91 0.58
CA MET A 97 -18.93 -5.92 1.50
C MET A 97 -19.52 -5.32 2.79
N VAL A 98 -19.44 -4.00 2.97
CA VAL A 98 -19.91 -3.30 4.18
C VAL A 98 -21.14 -2.46 3.83
N PRO A 99 -22.20 -2.44 4.66
CA PRO A 99 -23.32 -1.53 4.44
C PRO A 99 -22.85 -0.08 4.37
N LEU A 100 -23.25 0.62 3.30
CA LEU A 100 -22.99 2.04 3.14
C LEU A 100 -24.10 2.81 3.87
N THR A 101 -23.72 3.70 4.77
CA THR A 101 -24.66 4.55 5.52
C THR A 101 -24.35 6.02 5.30
N ASP A 102 -25.36 6.87 5.45
CA ASP A 102 -25.22 8.34 5.45
C ASP A 102 -24.44 8.88 4.24
N TRP A 103 -24.78 8.36 3.06
CA TRP A 103 -24.13 8.77 1.83
C TRP A 103 -24.34 10.25 1.53
N LYS A 104 -23.36 10.86 0.85
CA LYS A 104 -23.38 12.27 0.48
C LYS A 104 -22.98 12.43 -0.97
N LEU A 105 -23.80 13.11 -1.75
CA LEU A 105 -23.50 13.45 -3.13
C LEU A 105 -23.40 14.97 -3.26
N GLU A 106 -22.22 15.45 -3.62
CA GLU A 106 -21.89 16.87 -3.68
C GLU A 106 -21.63 17.24 -5.13
N PHE A 107 -22.10 18.40 -5.59
CA PHE A 107 -21.83 18.90 -6.93
C PHE A 107 -22.03 20.42 -7.00
N ASP A 108 -21.40 21.04 -7.99
CA ASP A 108 -21.57 22.45 -8.29
C ASP A 108 -22.50 22.64 -9.48
N MET A 109 -23.45 23.56 -9.36
CA MET A 109 -24.28 23.98 -10.48
C MET A 109 -23.75 25.26 -11.12
N PRO A 110 -23.70 25.32 -12.47
CA PRO A 110 -23.46 26.54 -13.21
C PRO A 110 -24.49 27.63 -12.90
N ALA A 111 -24.11 28.88 -13.13
CA ALA A 111 -25.04 30.01 -13.05
C ALA A 111 -26.20 29.84 -14.05
N GLY A 112 -27.40 30.28 -13.67
CA GLY A 112 -28.62 30.09 -14.47
C GLY A 112 -29.33 28.75 -14.22
N GLN A 113 -28.85 27.93 -13.28
CA GLN A 113 -29.48 26.67 -12.87
C GLN A 113 -29.61 26.58 -11.35
N SER A 114 -30.71 26.00 -10.87
CA SER A 114 -30.86 25.65 -9.44
C SER A 114 -31.77 24.44 -9.23
N VAL A 115 -31.65 23.80 -8.06
CA VAL A 115 -32.56 22.71 -7.66
C VAL A 115 -33.87 23.31 -7.15
N LEU A 116 -35.01 22.86 -7.69
CA LEU A 116 -36.33 23.24 -7.19
C LEU A 116 -36.81 22.30 -6.08
N HIS A 117 -36.73 20.99 -6.30
CA HIS A 117 -37.06 19.97 -5.31
C HIS A 117 -36.38 18.64 -5.65
N THR A 118 -36.30 17.77 -4.65
CA THR A 118 -35.68 16.45 -4.74
C THR A 118 -36.65 15.35 -4.34
N TRP A 119 -36.39 14.13 -4.77
CA TRP A 119 -37.07 12.92 -4.29
C TRP A 119 -36.05 11.83 -3.98
N ASN A 120 -36.37 10.99 -3.00
CA ASN A 120 -35.44 9.99 -2.43
C ASN A 120 -34.11 10.59 -1.91
N SER A 121 -34.09 11.89 -1.65
CA SER A 121 -32.97 12.61 -1.05
C SER A 121 -33.46 13.92 -0.45
N THR A 122 -32.64 14.51 0.42
CA THR A 122 -32.79 15.90 0.86
C THR A 122 -31.62 16.72 0.31
N VAL A 123 -31.88 17.99 0.00
CA VAL A 123 -30.88 18.91 -0.58
C VAL A 123 -30.56 20.04 0.38
N THR A 124 -29.28 20.35 0.50
CA THR A 124 -28.79 21.58 1.11
C THR A 124 -27.92 22.33 0.11
N GLN A 125 -28.07 23.64 0.05
CA GLN A 125 -27.38 24.50 -0.91
C GLN A 125 -26.54 25.55 -0.18
N SER A 126 -25.33 25.79 -0.67
CA SER A 126 -24.46 26.90 -0.27
C SER A 126 -23.91 27.59 -1.54
N GLY A 127 -24.53 28.71 -1.94
CA GLY A 127 -24.19 29.38 -3.20
C GLY A 127 -24.50 28.48 -4.40
N THR A 128 -23.48 28.13 -5.18
CA THR A 128 -23.58 27.21 -6.33
C THR A 128 -23.32 25.74 -5.95
N HIS A 129 -22.93 25.48 -4.71
CA HIS A 129 -22.63 24.14 -4.23
C HIS A 129 -23.87 23.46 -3.64
N TYR A 130 -24.15 22.25 -4.09
CA TYR A 130 -25.31 21.45 -3.68
C TYR A 130 -24.85 20.13 -3.07
N ILE A 131 -25.51 19.77 -1.97
CA ILE A 131 -25.26 18.52 -1.25
C ILE A 131 -26.59 17.78 -1.15
N LEU A 132 -26.63 16.56 -1.69
CA LEU A 132 -27.71 15.61 -1.51
C LEU A 132 -27.35 14.59 -0.43
N THR A 133 -28.30 14.34 0.46
CA THR A 133 -28.20 13.32 1.51
C THR A 133 -29.42 12.39 1.47
N PRO A 134 -29.33 11.18 2.04
CA PRO A 134 -30.41 10.21 2.00
C PRO A 134 -31.71 10.69 2.63
N ALA A 135 -32.81 10.17 2.09
CA ALA A 135 -34.05 10.09 2.83
C ALA A 135 -33.96 8.97 3.90
N ASN A 136 -34.88 8.98 4.87
CA ASN A 136 -34.81 8.05 6.00
C ASN A 136 -34.86 6.57 5.57
N TRP A 137 -35.58 6.24 4.49
CA TRP A 137 -35.73 4.86 4.00
C TRP A 137 -34.57 4.34 3.15
N ASN A 138 -33.71 5.21 2.61
CA ASN A 138 -32.56 4.82 1.77
C ASN A 138 -31.21 5.28 2.35
N ARG A 139 -31.19 5.54 3.67
CA ARG A 139 -30.00 5.92 4.43
C ARG A 139 -28.94 4.82 4.45
N ALA A 140 -29.38 3.56 4.51
CA ALA A 140 -28.50 2.40 4.51
C ALA A 140 -28.66 1.62 3.20
N ILE A 141 -27.54 1.33 2.53
CA ILE A 141 -27.48 0.54 1.30
C ILE A 141 -26.67 -0.72 1.60
N ALA A 142 -27.33 -1.87 1.52
CA ALA A 142 -26.69 -3.17 1.74
C ALA A 142 -25.57 -3.43 0.70
N PRO A 143 -24.63 -4.34 1.00
CA PRO A 143 -23.65 -4.83 0.03
C PRO A 143 -24.32 -5.27 -1.29
N GLY A 144 -23.83 -4.78 -2.42
CA GLY A 144 -24.41 -5.02 -3.75
C GLY A 144 -25.72 -4.28 -4.05
N GLY A 145 -26.24 -3.49 -3.10
CA GLY A 145 -27.46 -2.72 -3.26
C GLY A 145 -27.22 -1.34 -3.91
N SER A 146 -28.32 -0.69 -4.27
CA SER A 146 -28.29 0.67 -4.81
C SER A 146 -29.38 1.56 -4.22
N ALA A 147 -29.09 2.85 -4.07
CA ALA A 147 -30.08 3.88 -3.84
C ALA A 147 -30.21 4.75 -5.09
N THR A 148 -31.45 5.02 -5.49
CA THR A 148 -31.76 5.86 -6.64
C THR A 148 -32.66 7.00 -6.23
N GLY A 149 -32.48 8.13 -6.88
CA GLY A 149 -33.29 9.31 -6.67
C GLY A 149 -33.05 10.33 -7.76
N GLY A 150 -33.51 11.54 -7.51
CA GLY A 150 -33.32 12.61 -8.46
C GLY A 150 -33.83 13.94 -7.96
N PHE A 151 -33.75 14.91 -8.84
CA PHE A 151 -34.21 16.25 -8.57
C PHE A 151 -34.71 16.94 -9.83
N ARG A 152 -35.66 17.84 -9.63
CA ARG A 152 -36.12 18.77 -10.65
C ARG A 152 -35.38 20.09 -10.47
N GLY A 153 -34.72 20.54 -11.52
CA GLY A 153 -34.08 21.84 -11.56
C GLY A 153 -34.86 22.86 -12.38
N VAL A 154 -34.59 24.13 -12.11
CA VAL A 154 -34.98 25.24 -12.98
C VAL A 154 -33.79 25.68 -13.82
N LEU A 155 -34.09 26.17 -15.02
CA LEU A 155 -33.11 26.60 -15.99
C LEU A 155 -33.48 27.99 -16.52
N SER A 156 -32.51 28.89 -16.53
CA SER A 156 -32.57 30.21 -17.15
C SER A 156 -31.42 30.31 -18.14
N GLY A 157 -31.73 30.18 -19.44
CA GLY A 157 -30.73 30.15 -20.51
C GLY A 157 -30.41 28.73 -20.98
N SER A 158 -29.16 28.50 -21.35
CA SER A 158 -28.69 27.20 -21.87
C SER A 158 -28.29 26.25 -20.74
N TYR A 159 -28.70 24.99 -20.86
CA TYR A 159 -28.31 23.96 -19.89
C TYR A 159 -26.83 23.61 -20.01
N SER A 160 -26.16 23.52 -18.87
CA SER A 160 -24.79 23.05 -18.68
C SER A 160 -24.77 22.02 -17.54
N PRO A 161 -24.07 20.88 -17.71
CA PRO A 161 -24.06 19.83 -16.71
C PRO A 161 -23.42 20.27 -15.39
N PRO A 162 -23.83 19.69 -14.25
CA PRO A 162 -23.15 19.88 -12.98
C PRO A 162 -21.67 19.52 -13.07
N SER A 163 -20.82 20.28 -12.38
CA SER A 163 -19.38 20.04 -12.27
C SER A 163 -19.00 19.61 -10.86
N ASN A 164 -17.75 19.14 -10.69
CA ASN A 164 -17.19 18.76 -9.39
C ASN A 164 -18.07 17.78 -8.60
N CYS A 165 -18.72 16.83 -9.30
CA CYS A 165 -19.55 15.85 -8.63
C CYS A 165 -18.65 14.89 -7.83
N LEU A 166 -18.84 14.87 -6.51
CA LEU A 166 -18.10 14.06 -5.55
C LEU A 166 -19.06 13.27 -4.67
N PHE A 167 -18.81 11.98 -4.56
CA PHE A 167 -19.46 11.07 -3.65
C PHE A 167 -18.61 10.90 -2.38
N ASN A 168 -19.24 11.14 -1.22
CA ASN A 168 -18.61 11.17 0.10
C ASN A 168 -17.33 12.05 0.16
N GLY A 169 -17.28 13.12 -0.66
CA GLY A 169 -16.14 14.04 -0.74
C GLY A 169 -14.85 13.45 -1.32
N GLN A 170 -14.87 12.20 -1.82
CA GLN A 170 -13.66 11.49 -2.21
C GLN A 170 -13.74 10.88 -3.61
N TYR A 171 -14.91 10.36 -4.00
CA TYR A 171 -15.04 9.59 -5.25
C TYR A 171 -15.72 10.44 -6.32
N PRO A 172 -15.11 10.67 -7.49
CA PRO A 172 -15.77 11.41 -8.56
C PRO A 172 -16.99 10.63 -9.06
N CYS A 173 -18.07 11.35 -9.36
CA CYS A 173 -19.23 10.76 -10.02
C CYS A 173 -18.94 10.49 -11.49
N SER A 174 -19.64 9.50 -12.05
CA SER A 174 -19.69 9.25 -13.50
C SER A 174 -20.94 9.83 -14.14
#